data_AF-A0A2W5RBQ6-F1
#
_entry.id   AF-A0A2W5RBQ6-F1
#
_cell.length_a   1.000
_cell.length_b   1.000
_cell.length_c   1.000
_cell.angle_alpha   90.00
_cell.angle_beta   90.00
_cell.angle_gamma   90.00
#
_symmetry.space_group_name_H-M   'P 1'
#
loop_
_entity.id
_entity.type
_entity.pdbx_description
1 polymer ?
#
loop_
_entity_poly.entity_id
_entity_poly.type
_entity_poly.pdbx_seq_one_letter_code
_entity_poly.pdbx_strand_id
1 'polypeptide(L)'
;PDGFCIPFAAYAQFTRSHGLAERLARMQQLPRFAEDAQVRRDALAALRAEMAQWPLPAGMAQAWQARWTQQLGGAGVFVRSASNSEDLAHFSGAGLYTTVPNVRAADALAAAVRTVWASVYNFEAWEARRAAGLDEETIVMGVLVQAAIDSTASGVMVTRDPFDATHRHATYISAKRGIGIRVVEGKRIAEQVMYSSRSKAVQVLNRSGDDVALQLDPAGGVREVPVQAGRAVLTDDLVHCRRDPSSRRPPGPENPKCNRPAAPARRALQPNSSHPLPIHL
;
A
#
# COMPACT_ATOMS: atom_id res chain seq x y z
N PRO A 1 -8.00 9.97 0.21
CA PRO A 1 -7.07 10.92 -0.45
C PRO A 1 -7.46 11.09 -1.92
N ASP A 2 -7.33 12.29 -2.47
CA ASP A 2 -7.50 12.52 -3.92
C ASP A 2 -6.38 11.83 -4.71
N GLY A 3 -6.63 11.54 -5.98
CA GLY A 3 -5.72 10.78 -6.82
C GLY A 3 -6.32 10.37 -8.16
N PHE A 4 -5.52 9.67 -8.95
CA PHE A 4 -5.94 9.08 -10.21
C PHE A 4 -5.35 7.70 -10.42
N CYS A 5 -5.98 6.94 -11.32
CA CYS A 5 -5.52 5.61 -11.70
C CYS A 5 -4.87 5.64 -13.08
N ILE A 6 -3.79 4.87 -13.21
CA ILE A 6 -3.21 4.46 -14.48
C ILE A 6 -3.80 3.07 -14.79
N PRO A 7 -4.53 2.93 -15.91
CA PRO A 7 -5.30 1.72 -16.20
C PRO A 7 -4.40 0.56 -16.67
N PHE A 8 -4.91 -0.66 -16.59
CA PHE A 8 -4.23 -1.88 -17.08
C PHE A 8 -3.81 -1.79 -18.55
N ALA A 9 -4.56 -1.06 -19.37
CA ALA A 9 -4.23 -0.84 -20.78
C ALA A 9 -2.85 -0.17 -20.95
N ALA A 10 -2.43 0.71 -20.03
CA ALA A 10 -1.12 1.35 -20.09
C ALA A 10 0.00 0.35 -19.78
N TYR A 11 -0.20 -0.53 -18.79
CA TYR A 11 0.72 -1.64 -18.53
C TYR A 11 0.82 -2.57 -19.74
N ALA A 12 -0.31 -3.00 -20.28
CA ALA A 12 -0.35 -3.89 -21.45
C ALA A 12 0.34 -3.26 -22.68
N GLN A 13 0.19 -1.95 -22.90
CA GLN A 13 0.89 -1.23 -23.97
C GLN A 13 2.41 -1.21 -23.71
N PHE A 14 2.83 -0.89 -22.49
CA PHE A 14 4.23 -0.85 -22.09
C PHE A 14 4.91 -2.21 -22.21
N THR A 15 4.28 -3.29 -21.74
CA THR A 15 4.87 -4.63 -21.81
C THR A 15 4.90 -5.17 -23.24
N ARG A 16 3.87 -4.89 -24.05
CA ARG A 16 3.83 -5.28 -25.46
C ARG A 16 4.89 -4.56 -26.29
N SER A 17 5.08 -3.25 -26.10
CA SER A 17 6.09 -2.49 -26.85
C SER A 17 7.53 -2.97 -26.59
N HIS A 18 7.74 -3.71 -25.49
CA HIS A 18 9.03 -4.27 -25.11
C HIS A 18 9.08 -5.79 -25.25
N GLY A 19 8.11 -6.45 -25.89
CA GLY A 19 8.13 -7.91 -26.09
C GLY A 19 8.38 -8.67 -24.79
N LEU A 20 7.63 -8.33 -23.74
CA LEU A 20 7.78 -8.95 -22.43
C LEU A 20 7.38 -10.44 -22.45
N ALA A 21 6.37 -10.80 -23.24
CA ALA A 21 5.93 -12.20 -23.36
C ALA A 21 7.07 -13.10 -23.85
N GLU A 22 7.79 -12.69 -24.90
CA GLU A 22 8.92 -13.46 -25.43
C GLU A 22 10.10 -13.51 -24.45
N ARG A 23 10.30 -12.45 -23.65
CA ARG A 23 11.33 -12.42 -22.60
C ARG A 23 11.00 -13.37 -21.46
N LEU A 24 9.75 -13.39 -21.00
CA LEU A 24 9.27 -14.31 -19.98
C LEU A 24 9.39 -15.75 -20.46
N ALA A 25 8.96 -16.04 -21.69
CA ALA A 25 9.11 -17.36 -22.28
C ALA A 25 10.58 -17.82 -22.28
N ARG A 26 11.52 -16.97 -22.74
CA ARG A 26 12.96 -17.30 -22.69
C ARG A 26 13.48 -17.48 -21.27
N MET A 27 13.06 -16.63 -20.33
CA MET A 27 13.47 -16.70 -18.93
C MET A 27 13.03 -18.01 -18.28
N GLN A 28 11.81 -18.46 -18.55
CA GLN A 28 11.28 -19.72 -18.01
C GLN A 28 11.98 -20.96 -18.58
N GLN A 29 12.63 -20.85 -19.74
CA GLN A 29 13.43 -21.93 -20.35
C GLN A 29 14.90 -21.96 -19.84
N LEU A 30 15.29 -21.05 -18.93
CA LEU A 30 16.63 -21.09 -18.36
C LEU A 30 16.86 -22.41 -17.61
N PRO A 31 18.07 -23.01 -17.70
CA PRO A 31 18.38 -24.23 -16.97
C PRO A 31 18.11 -24.05 -15.47
N ARG A 32 17.41 -25.03 -14.89
CA ARG A 32 17.07 -25.05 -13.46
C ARG A 32 16.10 -23.95 -13.01
N PHE A 33 15.48 -23.18 -13.90
CA PHE A 33 14.51 -22.14 -13.49
C PHE A 33 13.31 -22.74 -12.77
N ALA A 34 12.77 -23.88 -13.22
CA ALA A 34 11.62 -24.51 -12.58
C ALA A 34 11.94 -25.05 -11.17
N GLU A 35 13.16 -25.55 -10.95
CA GLU A 35 13.56 -26.27 -9.73
C GLU A 35 14.28 -25.38 -8.72
N ASP A 36 15.14 -24.46 -9.18
CA ASP A 36 16.04 -23.69 -8.32
C ASP A 36 15.50 -22.28 -8.04
N ALA A 37 15.15 -22.04 -6.77
CA ALA A 37 14.62 -20.76 -6.31
C ALA A 37 15.62 -19.61 -6.44
N GLN A 38 16.93 -19.88 -6.32
CA GLN A 38 17.94 -18.84 -6.45
C GLN A 38 18.09 -18.42 -7.92
N VAL A 39 18.07 -19.37 -8.86
CA VAL A 39 18.05 -19.08 -10.31
C VAL A 39 16.85 -18.21 -10.68
N ARG A 40 15.65 -18.54 -10.18
CA ARG A 40 14.46 -17.70 -10.41
C ARG A 40 14.62 -16.31 -9.84
N ARG A 41 15.10 -16.19 -8.60
CA ARG A 41 15.30 -14.91 -7.93
C ARG A 41 16.20 -13.99 -8.75
N ASP A 42 17.33 -14.51 -9.22
CA ASP A 42 18.31 -13.74 -9.99
C ASP A 42 17.76 -13.34 -11.36
N ALA A 43 17.08 -14.26 -12.05
CA ALA A 43 16.45 -13.99 -13.35
C ALA A 43 15.34 -12.92 -13.25
N LEU A 44 14.47 -13.02 -12.23
CA LEU A 44 13.42 -12.03 -11.97
C LEU A 44 14.00 -10.67 -11.58
N ALA A 45 15.07 -10.65 -10.80
CA ALA A 45 15.79 -9.41 -10.46
C ALA A 45 16.36 -8.73 -11.71
N ALA A 46 16.97 -9.50 -12.61
CA ALA A 46 17.49 -8.99 -13.89
C ALA A 46 16.36 -8.42 -14.77
N LEU A 47 15.25 -9.14 -14.92
CA LEU A 47 14.09 -8.67 -15.67
C LEU A 47 13.55 -7.34 -15.11
N ARG A 48 13.45 -7.22 -13.78
CA ARG A 48 13.02 -5.99 -13.13
C ARG A 48 13.97 -4.82 -13.37
N ALA A 49 15.28 -5.07 -13.36
CA ALA A 49 16.29 -4.07 -13.65
C ALA A 49 16.17 -3.55 -15.09
N GLU A 50 15.90 -4.43 -16.05
CA GLU A 50 15.60 -4.05 -17.44
C GLU A 50 14.33 -3.21 -17.54
N MET A 51 13.22 -3.66 -16.94
CA MET A 51 11.94 -2.96 -16.97
C MET A 51 12.02 -1.54 -16.38
N ALA A 52 12.89 -1.32 -15.39
CA ALA A 52 13.10 0.00 -14.80
C ALA A 52 13.70 1.00 -15.80
N GLN A 53 14.43 0.52 -16.81
CA GLN A 53 15.14 1.31 -17.82
C GLN A 53 14.37 1.41 -19.15
N TRP A 54 13.34 0.58 -19.35
CA TRP A 54 12.55 0.60 -20.58
C TRP A 54 11.90 1.96 -20.82
N PRO A 55 12.00 2.51 -22.04
CA PRO A 55 11.33 3.75 -22.39
C PRO A 55 9.81 3.59 -22.28
N LEU A 56 9.12 4.63 -21.85
CA LEU A 56 7.66 4.63 -21.89
C LEU A 56 7.18 4.92 -23.32
N PRO A 57 6.03 4.36 -23.76
CA PRO A 57 5.38 4.78 -24.99
C PRO A 57 5.17 6.30 -25.04
N ALA A 58 5.27 6.87 -26.24
CA ALA A 58 5.24 8.32 -26.44
C ALA A 58 4.00 8.98 -25.82
N GLY A 59 4.20 10.12 -25.15
CA GLY A 59 3.12 10.91 -24.53
C GLY A 59 2.60 10.38 -23.19
N MET A 60 2.93 9.14 -22.81
CA MET A 60 2.39 8.51 -21.60
C MET A 60 2.85 9.20 -20.31
N ALA A 61 4.15 9.46 -20.19
CA ALA A 61 4.70 10.16 -19.03
C ALA A 61 4.17 11.59 -18.92
N GLN A 62 4.09 12.31 -20.04
CA GLN A 62 3.58 13.68 -20.11
C GLN A 62 2.10 13.75 -19.70
N ALA A 63 1.28 12.78 -20.11
CA ALA A 63 -0.13 12.71 -19.74
C ALA A 63 -0.31 12.52 -18.22
N TRP A 64 0.49 11.65 -17.59
CA TRP A 64 0.44 11.45 -16.14
C TRP A 64 0.94 12.67 -15.38
N GLN A 65 2.01 13.31 -15.86
CA GLN A 65 2.52 14.55 -15.28
C GLN A 65 1.49 15.67 -15.35
N ALA A 66 0.86 15.88 -16.51
CA ALA A 66 -0.18 16.90 -16.69
C ALA A 66 -1.35 16.66 -15.73
N ARG A 67 -1.81 15.41 -15.61
CA ARG A 67 -2.88 15.05 -14.67
C ARG A 67 -2.47 15.25 -13.22
N TRP A 68 -1.25 14.89 -12.86
CA TRP A 68 -0.71 15.11 -11.52
C TRP A 68 -0.67 16.61 -11.17
N THR A 69 -0.15 17.45 -12.07
CA THR A 69 -0.11 18.91 -11.85
C THR A 69 -1.50 19.52 -11.78
N GLN A 70 -2.40 19.17 -12.69
CA GLN A 70 -3.75 19.75 -12.75
C GLN A 70 -4.66 19.32 -11.61
N GLN A 71 -4.61 18.04 -11.22
CA GLN A 71 -5.51 17.49 -10.21
C GLN A 71 -4.95 17.61 -8.78
N LEU A 72 -3.64 17.41 -8.59
CA LEU A 72 -3.03 17.34 -7.26
C LEU A 72 -2.04 18.48 -6.99
N GLY A 73 -1.93 19.46 -7.89
CA GLY A 73 -1.11 20.66 -7.70
C GLY A 73 0.39 20.40 -7.61
N GLY A 74 0.88 19.24 -8.08
CA GLY A 74 2.29 18.85 -7.94
C GLY A 74 2.71 18.50 -6.51
N ALA A 75 1.76 18.28 -5.60
CA ALA A 75 2.05 17.79 -4.25
C ALA A 75 2.68 16.38 -4.30
N GLY A 76 3.39 16.00 -3.22
CA GLY A 76 3.93 14.64 -3.10
C GLY A 76 2.86 13.57 -3.25
N VAL A 77 3.15 12.46 -3.94
CA VAL A 77 2.21 11.37 -4.19
C VAL A 77 2.74 10.00 -3.79
N PHE A 78 1.86 9.10 -3.35
CA PHE A 78 2.13 7.66 -3.32
C PHE A 78 1.74 7.03 -4.65
N VAL A 79 2.60 6.17 -5.16
CA VAL A 79 2.39 5.37 -6.36
C VAL A 79 2.24 3.92 -5.93
N ARG A 80 1.02 3.39 -5.98
CA ARG A 80 0.64 2.11 -5.38
C ARG A 80 0.26 1.09 -6.46
N SER A 81 0.60 -0.17 -6.21
CA SER A 81 0.13 -1.29 -7.02
C SER A 81 -1.39 -1.47 -6.89
N ALA A 82 -1.99 -1.97 -7.97
CA ALA A 82 -3.36 -2.47 -7.99
C ALA A 82 -3.44 -3.55 -9.06
N SER A 83 -3.01 -4.77 -8.75
CA SER A 83 -3.04 -5.90 -9.69
C SER A 83 -4.46 -6.45 -9.88
N ASN A 84 -4.76 -7.02 -11.06
CA ASN A 84 -5.96 -7.83 -11.26
C ASN A 84 -5.99 -9.10 -10.39
N SER A 85 -4.84 -9.54 -9.91
CA SER A 85 -4.71 -10.72 -9.06
C SER A 85 -4.79 -10.44 -7.56
N GLU A 86 -4.74 -9.19 -7.09
CA GLU A 86 -4.57 -8.89 -5.66
C GLU A 86 -5.71 -9.40 -4.75
N ASP A 87 -6.93 -9.54 -5.29
CA ASP A 87 -8.17 -9.84 -4.55
C ASP A 87 -8.92 -11.08 -5.09
N LEU A 88 -8.19 -12.13 -5.51
CA LEU A 88 -8.82 -13.39 -5.94
C LEU A 88 -9.26 -14.22 -4.73
N ALA A 89 -10.34 -15.00 -4.87
CA ALA A 89 -10.96 -15.76 -3.77
C ALA A 89 -9.99 -16.71 -3.02
N HIS A 90 -8.90 -17.13 -3.68
CA HIS A 90 -7.89 -18.04 -3.13
C HIS A 90 -6.46 -17.48 -3.19
N PHE A 91 -6.30 -16.19 -3.51
CA PHE A 91 -4.98 -15.55 -3.57
C PHE A 91 -5.08 -14.08 -3.14
N SER A 92 -4.30 -13.72 -2.12
CA SER A 92 -4.15 -12.34 -1.64
C SER A 92 -2.79 -11.81 -2.02
N GLY A 93 -2.77 -10.76 -2.84
CA GLY A 93 -1.53 -10.08 -3.24
C GLY A 93 -0.98 -9.10 -2.18
N ALA A 94 -1.61 -9.04 -1.01
CA ALA A 94 -1.31 -8.04 0.02
C ALA A 94 0.17 -8.07 0.42
N GLY A 95 0.87 -6.96 0.14
CA GLY A 95 2.28 -6.78 0.51
C GLY A 95 3.30 -7.50 -0.38
N LEU A 96 2.86 -8.08 -1.51
CA LEU A 96 3.75 -8.70 -2.51
C LEU A 96 4.33 -7.71 -3.51
N TYR A 97 3.58 -6.65 -3.81
CA TYR A 97 3.94 -5.63 -4.80
C TYR A 97 4.51 -4.36 -4.16
N THR A 98 5.21 -3.57 -4.96
CA THR A 98 5.91 -2.38 -4.50
C THR A 98 4.97 -1.17 -4.46
N THR A 99 5.13 -0.35 -3.43
CA THR A 99 4.59 1.02 -3.36
C THR A 99 5.75 1.99 -3.28
N VAL A 100 5.74 3.04 -4.10
CA VAL A 100 6.74 4.11 -4.05
C VAL A 100 6.14 5.31 -3.30
N PRO A 101 6.70 5.69 -2.14
CA PRO A 101 6.17 6.78 -1.33
C PRO A 101 6.65 8.15 -1.80
N ASN A 102 5.81 9.16 -1.61
CA ASN A 102 6.17 10.58 -1.67
C ASN A 102 7.03 10.99 -2.88
N VAL A 103 6.54 10.67 -4.08
CA VAL A 103 7.12 11.14 -5.33
C VAL A 103 6.82 12.63 -5.49
N ARG A 104 7.87 13.45 -5.68
CA ARG A 104 7.78 14.92 -5.75
C ARG A 104 8.32 15.54 -7.03
N ALA A 105 8.98 14.75 -7.89
CA ALA A 105 9.49 15.20 -9.18
C ALA A 105 8.76 14.53 -10.35
N ALA A 106 8.56 15.27 -11.46
CA ALA A 106 7.91 14.79 -12.69
C ALA A 106 8.56 13.51 -13.22
N ASP A 107 9.87 13.52 -13.41
CA ASP A 107 10.62 12.36 -13.93
C ASP A 107 10.57 11.17 -12.97
N ALA A 108 10.45 11.45 -11.67
CA ALA A 108 10.33 10.43 -10.65
C ALA A 108 8.95 9.72 -10.67
N LEU A 109 7.89 10.36 -11.19
CA LEU A 109 6.58 9.71 -11.34
C LEU A 109 6.64 8.58 -12.36
N ALA A 110 7.22 8.85 -13.53
CA ALA A 110 7.40 7.84 -14.57
C ALA A 110 8.28 6.67 -14.09
N ALA A 111 9.38 6.98 -13.38
CA ALA A 111 10.24 5.97 -12.77
C ALA A 111 9.49 5.14 -11.72
N ALA A 112 8.73 5.79 -10.83
CA ALA A 112 7.94 5.12 -9.81
C ALA A 112 6.89 4.17 -10.41
N VAL A 113 6.20 4.58 -11.48
CA VAL A 113 5.25 3.72 -12.20
C VAL A 113 5.95 2.49 -12.77
N ARG A 114 7.13 2.65 -13.40
CA ARG A 114 7.93 1.50 -13.87
C ARG A 114 8.35 0.59 -12.73
N THR A 115 8.74 1.14 -11.57
CA THR A 115 9.07 0.34 -10.38
C THR A 115 7.87 -0.47 -9.88
N VAL A 116 6.67 0.12 -9.85
CA VAL A 116 5.45 -0.59 -9.46
C VAL A 116 5.09 -1.67 -10.49
N TRP A 117 5.18 -1.38 -11.79
CA TRP A 117 4.96 -2.37 -12.84
C TRP A 117 5.96 -3.52 -12.79
N ALA A 118 7.24 -3.23 -12.61
CA ALA A 118 8.28 -4.26 -12.45
C ALA A 118 8.04 -5.12 -11.20
N SER A 119 7.36 -4.59 -10.17
CA SER A 119 7.08 -5.34 -8.95
C SER A 119 6.15 -6.54 -9.13
N VAL A 120 5.46 -6.64 -10.28
CA VAL A 120 4.78 -7.88 -10.69
C VAL A 120 5.75 -9.06 -10.58
N TYR A 121 6.99 -8.87 -11.00
CA TYR A 121 8.06 -9.86 -11.00
C TYR A 121 8.93 -9.83 -9.73
N ASN A 122 8.42 -9.30 -8.61
CA ASN A 122 9.05 -9.56 -7.31
C ASN A 122 9.12 -11.07 -7.08
N PHE A 123 10.22 -11.57 -6.53
CA PHE A 123 10.41 -13.01 -6.32
C PHE A 123 9.27 -13.60 -5.48
N GLU A 124 8.88 -12.93 -4.39
CA GLU A 124 7.78 -13.35 -3.53
C GLU A 124 6.43 -13.30 -4.24
N ALA A 125 6.21 -12.29 -5.10
CA ALA A 125 4.98 -12.17 -5.88
C ALA A 125 4.87 -13.27 -6.94
N TRP A 126 5.97 -13.61 -7.59
CA TRP A 126 6.07 -14.73 -8.53
C TRP A 126 5.83 -16.07 -7.85
N GLU A 127 6.55 -16.39 -6.78
CA GLU A 127 6.40 -17.68 -6.10
C GLU A 127 5.00 -17.88 -5.52
N ALA A 128 4.39 -16.81 -4.98
CA ALA A 128 3.03 -16.88 -4.47
C ALA A 128 2.00 -17.15 -5.59
N ARG A 129 2.15 -16.50 -6.75
CA ARG A 129 1.27 -16.69 -7.91
C ARG A 129 1.45 -18.08 -8.51
N ARG A 130 2.70 -18.53 -8.65
CA ARG A 130 3.05 -19.89 -9.06
C ARG A 130 2.42 -20.94 -8.14
N ALA A 131 2.54 -20.77 -6.81
CA ALA A 131 1.94 -21.69 -5.84
C ALA A 131 0.41 -21.70 -5.90
N ALA A 132 -0.22 -20.58 -6.27
CA ALA A 132 -1.65 -20.47 -6.51
C ALA A 132 -2.10 -20.96 -7.89
N GLY A 133 -1.17 -21.42 -8.75
CA GLY A 133 -1.48 -21.88 -10.11
C GLY A 133 -1.94 -20.77 -11.05
N LEU A 134 -1.56 -19.51 -10.78
CA LEU A 134 -1.89 -18.38 -11.63
C LEU A 134 -0.93 -18.31 -12.82
N ASP A 135 -1.50 -18.06 -14.01
CA ASP A 135 -0.72 -17.85 -15.23
C ASP A 135 -0.09 -16.45 -15.21
N GLU A 136 1.24 -16.42 -15.24
CA GLU A 136 2.07 -15.22 -15.21
C GLU A 136 1.82 -14.28 -16.39
N GLU A 137 1.36 -14.79 -17.53
CA GLU A 137 1.04 -13.98 -18.71
C GLU A 137 -0.27 -13.20 -18.58
N THR A 138 -1.16 -13.64 -17.68
CA THR A 138 -2.48 -13.03 -17.47
C THR A 138 -2.48 -11.89 -16.44
N ILE A 139 -1.33 -11.64 -15.82
CA ILE A 139 -1.22 -10.70 -14.71
C ILE A 139 -0.97 -9.29 -15.25
N VAL A 140 -1.88 -8.38 -14.90
CA VAL A 140 -1.82 -6.97 -15.30
C VAL A 140 -1.82 -6.07 -14.09
N MET A 141 -0.98 -5.03 -14.14
CA MET A 141 -0.78 -4.11 -13.03
C MET A 141 -1.35 -2.73 -13.33
N GLY A 142 -2.36 -2.33 -12.57
CA GLY A 142 -2.80 -0.94 -12.50
C GLY A 142 -1.93 -0.18 -11.51
N VAL A 143 -1.97 1.14 -11.59
CA VAL A 143 -1.26 1.99 -10.63
C VAL A 143 -2.18 3.07 -10.10
N LEU A 144 -2.23 3.20 -8.79
CA LEU A 144 -2.99 4.23 -8.10
C LEU A 144 -2.02 5.32 -7.61
N VAL A 145 -2.16 6.52 -8.16
CA VAL A 145 -1.39 7.71 -7.79
C VAL A 145 -2.24 8.57 -6.86
N GLN A 146 -1.86 8.69 -5.59
CA GLN A 146 -2.66 9.38 -4.57
C GLN A 146 -1.85 10.46 -3.88
N ALA A 147 -2.49 11.57 -3.53
CA ALA A 147 -1.89 12.59 -2.69
C ALA A 147 -1.31 11.97 -1.41
N ALA A 148 -0.06 12.33 -1.12
CA ALA A 148 0.61 11.91 0.10
C ALA A 148 -0.03 12.59 1.31
N ILE A 149 -0.34 11.79 2.31
CA ILE A 149 -0.84 12.26 3.60
C ILE A 149 0.29 12.07 4.60
N ASP A 150 0.67 13.16 5.25
CA ASP A 150 1.60 13.13 6.38
C ASP A 150 0.85 12.62 7.62
N SER A 151 0.79 11.29 7.75
CA SER A 151 0.10 10.62 8.83
C SER A 151 1.03 10.46 10.03
N THR A 152 0.54 10.85 11.20
CA THR A 152 1.24 10.68 12.48
C THR A 152 1.23 9.24 12.96
N ALA A 153 0.22 8.46 12.55
CA ALA A 153 0.19 7.01 12.69
C ALA A 153 -0.53 6.37 11.50
N SER A 154 -0.28 5.09 11.28
CA SER A 154 -0.88 4.35 10.18
C SER A 154 -0.97 2.87 10.52
N GLY A 155 -1.89 2.16 9.90
CA GLY A 155 -2.15 0.80 10.32
C GLY A 155 -3.23 0.10 9.51
N VAL A 156 -3.72 -0.98 10.10
CA VAL A 156 -4.78 -1.83 9.59
C VAL A 156 -5.85 -2.00 10.65
N MET A 157 -7.10 -1.92 10.24
CA MET A 157 -8.27 -2.22 11.05
C MET A 157 -9.03 -3.42 10.47
N VAL A 158 -9.40 -4.37 11.32
CA VAL A 158 -10.26 -5.50 11.01
C VAL A 158 -11.51 -5.39 11.88
N THR A 159 -12.69 -5.37 11.26
CA THR A 159 -13.97 -5.13 11.97
C THR A 159 -14.53 -6.35 12.71
N ARG A 160 -13.70 -7.38 12.87
CA ARG A 160 -13.96 -8.62 13.60
C ARG A 160 -12.73 -9.00 14.40
N ASP A 161 -12.91 -9.85 15.40
CA ASP A 161 -11.79 -10.49 16.07
C ASP A 161 -11.17 -11.54 15.12
N PRO A 162 -9.89 -11.40 14.73
CA PRO A 162 -9.21 -12.38 13.88
C PRO A 162 -8.78 -13.63 14.64
N PHE A 163 -8.87 -13.64 15.97
CA PHE A 163 -8.44 -14.73 16.85
C PHE A 163 -9.62 -15.57 17.35
N ASP A 164 -10.81 -14.96 17.53
CA ASP A 164 -12.02 -15.65 17.99
C ASP A 164 -13.28 -15.17 17.26
N ALA A 165 -13.85 -16.04 16.40
CA ALA A 165 -15.05 -15.73 15.62
C ALA A 165 -16.32 -15.50 16.46
N THR A 166 -16.34 -15.89 17.74
CA THR A 166 -17.48 -15.68 18.64
C THR A 166 -17.59 -14.21 19.12
N HIS A 167 -16.48 -13.45 19.07
CA HIS A 167 -16.43 -12.05 19.46
C HIS A 167 -16.96 -11.10 18.38
N ARG A 168 -18.28 -11.12 18.15
CA ARG A 168 -18.95 -10.38 17.06
C ARG A 168 -18.90 -8.86 17.14
N HIS A 169 -18.53 -8.30 18.31
CA HIS A 169 -18.51 -6.85 18.55
C HIS A 169 -17.10 -6.25 18.64
N ALA A 170 -16.08 -7.09 18.44
CA ALA A 170 -14.68 -6.75 18.55
C ALA A 170 -14.14 -6.18 17.23
N THR A 171 -13.21 -5.24 17.33
CA THR A 171 -12.51 -4.64 16.21
C THR A 171 -11.04 -4.61 16.55
N TYR A 172 -10.25 -5.32 15.76
CA TYR A 172 -8.81 -5.37 15.90
C TYR A 172 -8.18 -4.22 15.13
N ILE A 173 -7.25 -3.50 15.77
CA ILE A 173 -6.49 -2.41 15.16
C ILE A 173 -5.01 -2.67 15.42
N SER A 174 -4.23 -2.67 14.35
CA SER A 174 -2.76 -2.75 14.37
C SER A 174 -2.20 -1.49 13.75
N ALA A 175 -1.43 -0.71 14.51
CA ALA A 175 -0.91 0.58 14.05
C ALA A 175 0.56 0.79 14.43
N LYS A 176 1.24 1.56 13.58
CA LYS A 176 2.61 2.04 13.75
C LYS A 176 2.65 3.56 13.70
N ARG A 177 3.73 4.12 14.24
CA ARG A 177 3.99 5.55 14.18
C ARG A 177 4.45 5.94 12.78
N GLY A 178 3.97 7.08 12.30
CA GLY A 178 4.30 7.59 10.97
C GLY A 178 3.57 6.85 9.84
N ILE A 179 4.18 6.90 8.66
CA ILE A 179 3.61 6.42 7.39
C ILE A 179 3.62 4.90 7.27
N GLY A 180 2.52 4.36 6.74
CA GLY A 180 2.24 2.92 6.68
C GLY A 180 2.77 2.27 5.43
N ILE A 181 4.07 2.40 5.19
CA ILE A 181 4.76 1.64 4.14
C ILE A 181 5.66 0.58 4.76
N ARG A 182 5.82 -0.53 4.03
CA ARG A 182 6.75 -1.59 4.40
C ARG A 182 8.17 -1.12 4.08
N VAL A 183 8.90 -0.62 5.07
CA VAL A 183 10.36 -0.55 4.96
C VAL A 183 10.88 -1.96 5.27
N VAL A 184 11.67 -2.51 4.36
CA VAL A 184 12.14 -3.91 4.39
C VAL A 184 13.15 -4.15 5.53
N GLU A 185 13.59 -3.10 6.20
CA GLU A 185 14.58 -3.18 7.28
C GLU A 185 13.90 -3.16 8.66
N GLY A 186 13.87 -4.35 9.28
CA GLY A 186 13.44 -4.53 10.66
C GLY A 186 11.96 -4.89 10.81
N LYS A 187 11.70 -6.11 11.29
CA LYS A 187 10.39 -6.50 11.84
C LYS A 187 10.17 -5.72 13.15
N ARG A 188 9.84 -4.43 13.06
CA ARG A 188 9.48 -3.64 14.25
C ARG A 188 8.03 -3.90 14.64
N ILE A 189 7.75 -3.89 15.94
CA ILE A 189 6.51 -4.40 16.53
C ILE A 189 5.44 -3.29 16.53
N ALA A 190 4.32 -3.53 15.82
CA ALA A 190 3.18 -2.62 15.81
C ALA A 190 2.41 -2.65 17.15
N GLU A 191 1.79 -1.52 17.51
CA GLU A 191 0.82 -1.47 18.59
C GLU A 191 -0.48 -2.16 18.15
N GLN A 192 -1.02 -3.01 19.00
CA GLN A 192 -2.21 -3.80 18.72
C GLN A 192 -3.24 -3.60 19.83
N VAL A 193 -4.44 -3.23 19.45
CA VAL A 193 -5.57 -3.06 20.36
C VAL A 193 -6.81 -3.78 19.84
N MET A 194 -7.64 -4.23 20.78
CA MET A 194 -8.97 -4.74 20.53
C MET A 194 -9.99 -3.74 21.08
N TYR A 195 -10.92 -3.32 20.25
CA TYR A 195 -11.99 -2.41 20.64
C TYR A 195 -13.34 -3.13 20.62
N SER A 196 -14.06 -3.10 21.75
CA SER A 196 -15.43 -3.62 21.86
C SER A 196 -16.45 -2.53 21.58
N SER A 197 -17.26 -2.69 20.53
CA SER A 197 -18.38 -1.75 20.26
C SER A 197 -19.45 -1.76 21.34
N ARG A 198 -19.62 -2.89 22.04
CA ARG A 198 -20.67 -3.11 23.03
C ARG A 198 -20.32 -2.44 24.36
N SER A 199 -19.14 -2.73 24.90
CA SER A 199 -18.70 -2.19 26.19
C SER A 199 -17.93 -0.88 26.07
N LYS A 200 -17.57 -0.47 24.85
CA LYS A 200 -16.63 0.64 24.57
C LYS A 200 -15.24 0.42 25.17
N ALA A 201 -14.93 -0.79 25.67
CA ALA A 201 -13.62 -1.09 26.21
C ALA A 201 -12.55 -1.14 25.11
N VAL A 202 -11.38 -0.60 25.41
CA VAL A 202 -10.15 -0.78 24.65
C VAL A 202 -9.26 -1.75 25.44
N GLN A 203 -8.97 -2.90 24.85
CA GLN A 203 -7.99 -3.84 25.38
C GLN A 203 -6.70 -3.70 24.58
N VAL A 204 -5.62 -3.37 25.27
CA VAL A 204 -4.29 -3.31 24.66
C VAL A 204 -3.74 -4.73 24.64
N LEU A 205 -3.50 -5.26 23.45
CA LEU A 205 -2.88 -6.57 23.28
C LEU A 205 -1.36 -6.45 23.33
N ASN A 206 -0.84 -5.40 22.71
CA ASN A 206 0.59 -5.15 22.62
C ASN A 206 0.88 -3.66 22.38
N ARG A 207 1.94 -3.13 22.97
CA ARG A 207 2.41 -1.76 22.74
C ARG A 207 3.51 -1.75 21.68
N SER A 208 3.61 -0.66 20.92
CA SER A 208 4.67 -0.52 19.92
C SER A 208 6.03 -0.42 20.58
N GLY A 209 7.01 -1.14 20.02
CA GLY A 209 8.42 -1.02 20.37
C GLY A 209 9.19 -0.06 19.47
N ASP A 210 8.50 0.74 18.65
CA ASP A 210 9.13 1.59 17.63
C ASP A 210 9.75 2.85 18.29
N ASP A 211 11.07 2.96 18.18
CA ASP A 211 11.89 4.11 18.57
C ASP A 211 12.03 5.16 17.45
N VAL A 212 11.49 4.87 16.25
CA VAL A 212 11.45 5.78 15.10
C VAL A 212 10.08 5.76 14.42
N ALA A 213 9.77 6.83 13.69
CA ALA A 213 8.60 6.94 12.83
C ALA A 213 9.02 7.34 11.41
N LEU A 214 8.29 6.84 10.42
CA LEU A 214 8.48 7.27 9.03
C LEU A 214 7.70 8.55 8.75
N GLN A 215 8.39 9.55 8.22
CA GLN A 215 7.79 10.82 7.80
C GLN A 215 8.08 11.10 6.32
N LEU A 216 7.25 11.93 5.70
CA LEU A 216 7.48 12.38 4.32
C LEU A 216 8.73 13.26 4.30
N ASP A 217 9.68 12.93 3.43
CA ASP A 217 10.82 13.81 3.21
C ASP A 217 10.43 14.98 2.26
N PRO A 218 10.73 16.25 2.59
CA PRO A 218 10.53 17.38 1.69
C PRO A 218 11.23 17.23 0.32
N ALA A 219 12.33 16.47 0.24
CA ALA A 219 13.03 16.17 -1.01
C ALA A 219 12.41 15.01 -1.81
N GLY A 220 11.51 14.24 -1.20
CA GLY A 220 10.87 13.05 -1.78
C GLY A 220 11.29 11.76 -1.08
N GLY A 221 10.42 10.74 -1.14
CA GLY A 221 10.60 9.51 -0.36
C GLY A 221 10.24 9.69 1.12
N VAL A 222 10.81 8.84 1.98
CA VAL A 222 10.55 8.88 3.43
C VAL A 222 11.86 8.95 4.19
N ARG A 223 11.78 9.49 5.41
CA ARG A 223 12.89 9.48 6.38
C ARG A 223 12.43 8.89 7.71
N GLU A 224 13.34 8.22 8.40
CA GLU A 224 13.14 7.83 9.79
C GLU A 224 13.42 9.03 10.71
N VAL A 225 12.53 9.27 11.66
CA VAL A 225 12.68 10.31 12.69
C VAL A 225 12.57 9.65 14.05
N PRO A 226 13.50 9.88 14.99
CA PRO A 226 13.41 9.34 16.35
C PRO A 226 12.09 9.76 17.01
N VAL A 227 11.48 8.84 17.72
CA VAL A 227 10.29 9.13 18.53
C VAL A 227 10.62 8.90 19.98
N GLN A 228 10.16 9.81 20.85
CA GLN A 228 10.25 9.62 22.28
C GLN A 228 9.57 8.30 22.68
N ALA A 229 10.30 7.45 23.41
CA ALA A 229 9.76 6.27 24.05
C ALA A 229 8.69 6.71 25.07
N GLY A 230 7.53 6.05 25.07
CA GLY A 230 6.49 6.28 26.08
C GLY A 230 5.27 7.12 25.66
N ARG A 231 4.71 6.91 24.46
CA ARG A 231 3.33 7.33 24.15
C ARG A 231 2.65 6.23 23.33
N ALA A 232 1.42 5.86 23.70
CA ALA A 232 0.60 4.97 22.89
C ALA A 232 0.52 5.50 21.44
N VAL A 233 0.53 4.60 20.46
CA VAL A 233 0.32 4.96 19.04
C VAL A 233 -1.16 5.30 18.83
N LEU A 234 -2.03 4.56 19.50
CA LEU A 234 -3.47 4.69 19.55
C LEU A 234 -3.86 5.16 20.95
N THR A 235 -4.36 6.39 21.05
CA THR A 235 -5.07 6.84 22.26
C THR A 235 -6.52 6.39 22.21
N ASP A 236 -7.16 6.24 23.37
CA ASP A 236 -8.56 5.84 23.46
C ASP A 236 -9.46 6.79 22.65
N ASP A 237 -9.19 8.10 22.66
CA ASP A 237 -9.87 9.10 21.84
C ASP A 237 -9.80 8.81 20.33
N LEU A 238 -8.62 8.38 19.82
CA LEU A 238 -8.42 8.03 18.41
C LEU A 238 -9.17 6.75 18.03
N VAL A 239 -9.25 5.79 18.96
CA VAL A 239 -10.00 4.54 18.78
C VAL A 239 -11.51 4.80 18.79
N HIS A 240 -11.99 5.70 19.64
CA HIS A 240 -13.41 6.07 19.74
C HIS A 240 -13.92 6.90 18.56
N CYS A 241 -13.17 7.92 18.10
CA CYS A 241 -13.59 8.81 17.00
C CYS A 241 -13.86 8.08 15.67
N ARG A 242 -13.19 6.95 15.42
CA ARG A 242 -13.30 6.21 14.15
C ARG A 242 -14.58 5.39 14.01
N ARG A 243 -15.40 5.26 15.06
CA ARG A 243 -16.60 4.40 15.06
C ARG A 243 -17.91 5.12 15.37
N ASP A 244 -17.90 6.42 15.69
CA ASP A 244 -19.15 7.18 15.85
C ASP A 244 -19.74 7.58 14.47
N PRO A 245 -20.89 7.03 14.05
CA PRO A 245 -21.55 7.43 12.81
C PRO A 245 -22.04 8.89 12.79
N SER A 246 -22.10 9.59 13.94
CA SER A 246 -22.49 11.00 14.04
C SER A 246 -21.41 11.98 13.51
N SER A 247 -20.15 11.53 13.44
CA SER A 247 -18.99 12.28 12.94
C SER A 247 -18.99 12.54 11.42
N ARG A 248 -20.06 12.17 10.71
CA ARG A 248 -20.25 12.39 9.27
C ARG A 248 -20.74 13.79 8.90
N ARG A 249 -20.98 14.68 9.88
CA ARG A 249 -21.31 16.10 9.62
C ARG A 249 -20.04 16.96 9.63
N PRO A 250 -19.94 18.01 8.80
CA PRO A 250 -18.87 18.99 8.94
C PRO A 250 -18.89 19.57 10.36
N PRO A 251 -17.74 19.81 11.00
CA PRO A 251 -17.69 20.20 12.39
C PRO A 251 -18.27 21.60 12.59
N GLY A 252 -19.15 21.73 13.58
CA GLY A 252 -19.49 23.03 14.20
C GLY A 252 -18.40 23.47 15.18
N PRO A 253 -18.44 24.73 15.65
CA PRO A 253 -17.32 25.41 16.29
C PRO A 253 -16.94 24.91 17.71
N GLU A 254 -17.59 23.87 18.25
CA GLU A 254 -17.47 23.52 19.68
C GLU A 254 -16.59 22.30 20.02
N ASN A 255 -15.80 21.75 19.09
CA ASN A 255 -14.87 20.66 19.45
C ASN A 255 -13.47 20.81 18.81
N PRO A 256 -12.51 21.49 19.47
CA PRO A 256 -11.21 21.82 18.89
C PRO A 256 -10.23 20.63 18.78
N LYS A 257 -10.59 19.44 19.28
CA LYS A 257 -9.67 18.27 19.35
C LYS A 257 -9.70 17.37 18.11
N CYS A 258 -10.66 17.54 17.19
CA CYS A 258 -10.80 16.70 16.00
C CYS A 258 -10.41 17.43 14.69
N ASN A 259 -9.53 18.44 14.78
CA ASN A 259 -9.07 19.19 13.62
C ASN A 259 -7.89 18.49 12.92
N ARG A 260 -8.20 17.62 11.95
CA ARG A 260 -7.41 17.40 10.73
C ARG A 260 -8.27 16.66 9.68
N PRO A 261 -8.30 17.12 8.42
CA PRO A 261 -9.09 16.45 7.39
C PRO A 261 -8.36 15.18 6.94
N ALA A 262 -8.62 14.05 7.59
CA ALA A 262 -8.39 12.76 6.96
C ALA A 262 -9.46 12.59 5.89
N ALA A 263 -9.09 12.74 4.61
CA ALA A 263 -9.98 12.53 3.48
C ALA A 263 -10.72 11.19 3.67
N PRO A 264 -12.08 11.19 3.69
CA PRO A 264 -12.83 9.97 3.96
C PRO A 264 -12.46 8.95 2.89
N ALA A 265 -11.99 7.78 3.32
CA ALA A 265 -11.95 6.63 2.44
C ALA A 265 -13.39 6.40 1.98
N ARG A 266 -13.72 6.79 0.73
CA ARG A 266 -15.01 6.53 0.07
C ARG A 266 -15.20 5.04 -0.26
N ARG A 267 -14.74 4.14 0.62
CA ARG A 267 -15.28 2.79 0.69
C ARG A 267 -16.29 2.85 1.82
N ALA A 268 -17.58 2.71 1.50
CA ALA A 268 -18.57 2.43 2.52
C ALA A 268 -17.99 1.34 3.43
N LEU A 269 -17.79 1.65 4.71
CA LEU A 269 -17.45 0.65 5.73
C LEU A 269 -18.53 -0.41 5.64
N GLN A 270 -18.27 -1.49 4.89
CA GLN A 270 -19.18 -2.62 4.87
C GLN A 270 -19.13 -3.17 6.28
N PRO A 271 -20.26 -3.26 7.01
CA PRO A 271 -20.25 -3.57 8.45
C PRO A 271 -19.72 -4.95 8.84
N ASN A 272 -19.07 -5.69 7.93
CA ASN A 272 -18.81 -7.11 8.05
C ASN A 272 -17.62 -7.63 7.20
N SER A 273 -16.70 -6.77 6.75
CA SER A 273 -15.56 -7.23 5.95
C SER A 273 -14.47 -7.87 6.83
N SER A 274 -14.09 -9.11 6.51
CA SER A 274 -12.88 -9.77 7.01
C SER A 274 -11.60 -9.21 6.41
N HIS A 275 -11.68 -8.44 5.32
CA HIS A 275 -10.51 -7.85 4.70
C HIS A 275 -9.94 -6.69 5.53
N PRO A 276 -8.61 -6.66 5.74
CA PRO A 276 -7.94 -5.58 6.44
C PRO A 276 -8.14 -4.23 5.73
N LEU A 277 -8.55 -3.21 6.48
CA LEU A 277 -8.74 -1.84 5.98
C LEU A 277 -7.57 -0.95 6.39
N PRO A 278 -6.87 -0.28 5.46
CA PRO A 278 -5.79 0.64 5.81
C PRO A 278 -6.34 1.87 6.54
N ILE A 279 -5.65 2.31 7.58
CA ILE A 279 -5.94 3.52 8.34
C ILE A 279 -4.73 4.46 8.34
N HIS A 280 -5.00 5.76 8.22
CA HIS A 280 -4.01 6.84 8.32
C HIS A 280 -4.57 7.85 9.33
N LEU A 281 -3.85 8.09 10.43
CA LEU A 281 -4.19 8.94 11.58
C LEU A 281 -3.37 10.23 11.58
#